data_AF-S8D3J1-F1
#
_entry.id   AF-S8D3J1-F1
#
_cell.length_a   1.000
_cell.length_b   1.000
_cell.length_c   1.000
_cell.angle_alpha   90.00
_cell.angle_beta   90.00
_cell.angle_gamma   90.00
#
_symmetry.space_group_name_H-M   'P 1'
#
loop_
_entity.id
_entity.type
_entity.pdbx_description
1 polymer ?
#
loop_
_entity_poly.entity_id
_entity_poly.type
_entity_poly.pdbx_seq_one_letter_code
_entity_poly.pdbx_strand_id
1 'polypeptide(L)' 'LPTNFSLKIQAAKIPAGVELPSEMPKLEAPFLGFTKTAEIWNSRACMIGLIGTFIVELALKKGILEIIGVEVGKGLNLPL' A
#
# COMPACT_ATOMS: atom_id res chain seq x y z
N LEU A 1 10.38 -25.84 -6.15
CA LEU A 1 8.94 -26.14 -5.95
C LEU A 1 8.42 -25.23 -4.84
N PRO A 2 7.55 -24.25 -5.10
CA PRO A 2 7.03 -23.40 -4.04
C PRO A 2 5.97 -24.17 -3.24
N THR A 3 6.16 -24.25 -1.93
CA THR A 3 5.25 -24.90 -0.99
C THR A 3 4.11 -23.94 -0.65
N ASN A 4 2.90 -24.24 -1.14
CA ASN A 4 1.69 -23.52 -0.77
C ASN A 4 1.38 -23.80 0.72
N PHE A 5 1.59 -22.80 1.57
CA PHE A 5 1.24 -22.88 2.99
C PHE A 5 -0.28 -22.70 3.14
N SER A 6 -1.00 -23.77 3.48
CA SER A 6 -2.44 -23.73 3.74
C SER A 6 -2.70 -23.53 5.23
N LEU A 7 -3.08 -22.31 5.62
CA LEU A 7 -3.48 -22.01 7.00
C LEU A 7 -4.93 -22.47 7.21
N LYS A 8 -5.10 -23.55 7.98
CA LYS A 8 -6.42 -23.99 8.46
C LYS A 8 -6.81 -23.19 9.70
N ILE A 9 -7.52 -22.09 9.49
CA ILE A 9 -8.08 -21.27 10.56
C ILE A 9 -9.28 -22.03 11.13
N GLN A 10 -9.18 -22.48 12.39
CA GLN A 10 -10.33 -23.01 13.13
C GLN A 10 -11.02 -21.86 13.85
N ALA A 11 -12.29 -21.62 13.54
CA ALA A 11 -13.09 -20.61 14.22
C ALA A 11 -13.25 -21.00 15.71
N ALA A 12 -13.00 -20.05 16.61
CA ALA A 12 -13.17 -20.27 18.05
C ALA A 12 -14.64 -20.58 18.40
N LYS A 13 -14.84 -21.46 19.38
CA LYS A 13 -16.18 -21.81 19.88
C LYS A 13 -16.81 -20.58 20.53
N ILE A 14 -17.96 -20.17 20.00
CA ILE A 14 -18.69 -18.96 20.41
C ILE A 14 -19.20 -19.17 21.86
N PRO A 15 -19.08 -18.17 22.76
CA PRO A 15 -19.59 -18.26 24.14
C PRO A 15 -21.12 -18.41 24.16
N ALA A 16 -21.63 -19.14 25.15
CA ALA A 16 -23.06 -19.42 25.28
C ALA A 16 -23.88 -18.12 25.42
N GLY A 17 -24.88 -17.94 24.55
CA GLY A 17 -25.77 -16.76 24.53
C GLY A 17 -25.46 -15.72 23.46
N VAL A 18 -24.42 -15.93 22.64
CA VAL A 18 -24.12 -15.05 21.49
C VAL A 18 -24.61 -15.71 20.21
N GLU A 19 -25.67 -15.16 19.62
CA GLU A 19 -26.11 -15.54 18.28
C GLU A 19 -25.16 -14.99 17.23
N LEU A 20 -24.90 -15.77 16.18
CA LEU A 20 -24.14 -15.29 15.04
C LEU A 20 -24.91 -14.15 14.36
N PRO A 21 -24.23 -13.08 13.91
CA PRO A 21 -24.87 -12.08 13.06
C PRO A 21 -25.53 -12.78 11.88
N SER A 22 -26.85 -12.63 11.72
CA SER A 22 -27.62 -13.33 10.69
C SER A 22 -27.23 -12.92 9.27
N GLU A 23 -26.60 -11.75 9.11
CA GLU A 23 -26.07 -11.27 7.84
C GLU A 23 -24.62 -10.84 8.00
N MET A 24 -23.83 -11.13 6.96
CA MET A 24 -22.51 -10.55 6.79
C MET A 24 -22.66 -9.03 6.67
N PRO A 25 -21.84 -8.20 7.35
CA PRO A 25 -21.94 -6.76 7.23
C PRO A 25 -21.78 -6.37 5.76
N LYS A 26 -22.83 -5.80 5.18
CA LYS A 26 -22.81 -5.19 3.85
C LYS A 26 -21.96 -3.93 3.94
N LEU A 27 -20.64 -4.09 3.88
CA LEU A 27 -19.72 -2.97 3.70
C LEU A 27 -20.08 -2.34 2.35
N GLU A 28 -20.85 -1.25 2.39
CA GLU A 28 -21.18 -0.48 1.20
C GLU A 28 -19.86 -0.11 0.52
N ALA A 29 -19.73 -0.47 -0.77
CA ALA A 29 -18.53 -0.13 -1.50
C ALA A 29 -18.39 1.41 -1.48
N PRO A 30 -17.26 1.97 -0.99
CA PRO A 30 -17.09 3.40 -0.95
C PRO A 30 -17.17 3.95 -2.38
N PHE A 31 -18.21 4.72 -2.68
CA PHE A 31 -18.48 5.22 -4.04
C PHE A 31 -17.42 6.22 -4.51
N LEU A 32 -16.71 6.86 -3.56
CA LEU A 32 -15.75 7.92 -3.85
C LEU A 32 -14.33 7.53 -3.44
N GLY A 33 -13.48 7.34 -4.44
CA GLY A 33 -12.01 7.38 -4.31
C GLY A 33 -11.31 6.05 -4.00
N PHE A 34 -11.88 5.20 -3.13
CA PHE A 34 -11.24 3.94 -2.69
C PHE A 34 -11.95 2.69 -3.23
N THR A 35 -12.35 2.72 -4.50
CA THR A 35 -12.86 1.53 -5.18
C THR A 35 -11.72 0.58 -5.54
N LYS A 36 -12.02 -0.72 -5.69
CA LYS A 36 -11.01 -1.72 -6.10
C LYS A 36 -10.30 -1.34 -7.40
N THR A 37 -11.04 -0.73 -8.33
CA THR A 37 -10.49 -0.22 -9.58
C THR A 37 -9.47 0.90 -9.32
N ALA A 38 -9.81 1.90 -8.50
CA ALA A 38 -8.90 3.01 -8.17
C ALA A 38 -7.63 2.52 -7.46
N GLU A 39 -7.76 1.57 -6.54
CA GLU A 39 -6.65 0.95 -5.82
C GLU A 39 -5.68 0.23 -6.77
N ILE A 40 -6.21 -0.56 -7.72
CA ILE A 40 -5.41 -1.29 -8.71
C ILE A 40 -4.69 -0.32 -9.64
N TRP A 41 -5.36 0.72 -10.13
CA TRP A 41 -4.76 1.69 -11.04
C TRP A 41 -3.69 2.53 -10.35
N ASN A 42 -3.94 3.02 -9.13
CA ASN A 42 -2.95 3.77 -8.36
C ASN A 42 -1.72 2.91 -8.04
N SER A 43 -1.93 1.66 -7.67
CA SER A 43 -0.82 0.74 -7.36
C SER A 43 0.03 0.42 -8.60
N ARG A 44 -0.59 0.21 -9.77
CA ARG A 44 0.14 0.00 -11.03
C ARG A 44 0.94 1.24 -11.45
N ALA A 45 0.33 2.41 -11.35
CA ALA A 45 1.01 3.67 -11.61
C ALA A 45 2.20 3.88 -10.66
N CYS A 46 2.04 3.54 -9.38
CA CYS A 46 3.11 3.58 -8.38
C CYS A 46 4.28 2.64 -8.74
N MET A 47 3.99 1.38 -9.11
CA MET A 47 5.02 0.41 -9.52
C MET A 47 5.82 0.90 -10.72
N ILE A 48 5.15 1.45 -11.74
CA ILE A 48 5.79 2.03 -12.92
C ILE A 48 6.58 3.28 -12.54
N GLY A 49 6.02 4.13 -11.67
CA GLY A 49 6.67 5.33 -11.16
C GLY A 49 7.99 5.02 -10.46
N LEU A 50 8.01 4.03 -9.55
CA LEU A 50 9.24 3.62 -8.86
C LEU A 50 10.31 3.14 -9.84
N ILE A 51 9.97 2.25 -10.77
CA ILE A 51 10.93 1.77 -11.78
C ILE A 51 11.40 2.94 -12.67
N GLY A 52 10.49 3.81 -13.09
CA GLY A 52 10.80 5.00 -13.87
C GLY A 52 11.75 5.95 -13.15
N THR A 53 11.56 6.17 -11.85
CA THR A 53 12.47 7.00 -11.05
C THR A 53 13.88 6.43 -11.03
N PHE A 54 14.06 5.11 -10.88
CA PHE A 54 15.38 4.50 -10.95
C PHE A 54 16.06 4.69 -12.31
N ILE A 55 15.31 4.55 -13.41
CA ILE A 55 15.86 4.73 -14.76
C ILE A 55 16.31 6.18 -14.98
N VAL A 56 15.46 7.14 -14.61
CA VAL A 56 15.76 8.58 -14.76
C VAL A 56 16.92 9.00 -13.86
N GLU A 57 16.97 8.50 -12.62
CA GLU A 57 18.05 8.76 -11.68
C GLU A 57 19.38 8.19 -12.16
N LEU A 58 19.39 6.98 -12.75
CA LEU A 58 20.60 6.42 -13.36
C LEU A 58 21.09 7.25 -14.56
N ALA A 59 20.17 7.78 -15.38
CA ALA A 59 20.52 8.60 -16.54
C ALA A 59 21.04 10.00 -16.15
N LEU A 60 20.39 10.65 -15.18
CA LEU A 60 20.67 12.05 -14.81
C LEU A 60 21.60 12.18 -13.60
N LYS A 61 21.86 11.08 -12.87
CA LYS A 61 22.66 11.02 -11.63
C LYS A 61 22.19 12.01 -10.55
N LYS A 62 20.91 12.37 -10.59
CA LYS A 62 20.24 13.28 -9.65
C LYS A 62 18.91 12.66 -9.25
N GLY A 63 18.57 12.77 -7.97
CA GLY A 63 17.31 12.23 -7.45
C GLY A 63 16.09 12.97 -8.02
N ILE A 64 14.94 12.28 -8.08
CA ILE A 64 13.69 12.85 -8.60
C ILE A 64 13.26 14.14 -7.86
N LEU A 65 13.54 14.22 -6.55
CA LEU A 65 13.22 15.39 -5.72
C LEU A 65 14.04 16.62 -6.12
N GLU A 66 15.33 16.44 -6.40
CA GLU A 66 16.21 17.51 -6.87
C GLU A 66 15.80 17.98 -8.27
N ILE A 67 15.34 17.07 -9.13
CA ILE A 67 14.84 17.39 -10.46
C ILE A 67 13.56 18.25 -10.38
N ILE A 68 12.69 17.99 -9.40
CA ILE A 68 11.46 18.77 -9.16
C ILE A 68 11.76 20.08 -8.40
N GLY A 69 13.02 20.34 -8.04
CA GLY A 69 13.45 21.58 -7.38
C GLY A 69 13.27 21.58 -5.86
N VAL A 70 13.04 20.41 -5.26
CA VAL A 70 13.06 20.24 -3.81
C VAL A 70 14.52 20.07 -3.38
N GLU A 71 14.98 20.96 -2.50
CA GLU A 71 16.31 20.84 -1.91
C GLU A 71 16.34 19.66 -0.93
N VAL A 72 17.25 18.72 -1.14
CA VAL A 72 17.46 17.54 -0.30
C VAL A 72 18.87 17.61 0.31
N GLY A 73 19.08 17.06 1.51
CA GLY A 73 20.42 16.96 2.10
C GLY A 73 20.84 18.11 3.02
N LYS A 74 19.94 19.04 3.37
CA LYS A 74 20.23 20.11 4.34
C LYS A 74 20.31 19.66 5.81
N GLY A 75 20.09 18.37 6.08
CA GLY A 75 20.22 17.76 7.41
C GLY A 75 19.31 18.39 8.48
N LEU A 76 19.37 17.83 9.68
CA LEU A 76 18.85 18.50 10.88
C LEU A 76 19.96 19.47 11.34
N ASN A 77 19.68 20.79 11.39
CA ASN A 77 20.57 21.77 12.00
C ASN A 77 20.58 21.53 13.52
N LEU A 78 21.25 20.48 13.96
CA LEU A 78 21.54 20.24 15.37
C LEU A 78 22.72 21.13 15.75
N PRO A 79 22.56 22.08 16.69
CA PRO A 79 23.73 22.67 17.33
C PRO A 79 24.49 21.54 18.03
N LEU A 80 25.75 21.36 17.66
CA LEU A 80 26.72 20.53 18.39
C LEU A 80 26.89 21.08 19.81
#